data_AF-A0A354WLY2-F1
#
_entry.id   AF-A0A354WLY2-F1
#
_cell.length_a   1.000
_cell.length_b   1.000
_cell.length_c   1.000
_cell.angle_alpha   90.00
_cell.angle_beta   90.00
_cell.angle_gamma   90.00
#
_symmetry.space_group_name_H-M   'P 1'
#
loop_
_entity.id
_entity.type
_entity.pdbx_description
1 polymer ?
#
loop_
_entity_poly.entity_id
_entity_poly.type
_entity_poly.pdbx_seq_one_letter_code
_entity_poly.pdbx_strand_id
1 'polypeptide(L)'
;MKMGTLLDRKLFQSRVHTAEVGRKEKWLGYLLGPAGALLLNAVLATYLNVYYTDVLKLTRVWGGAFLVVFPILSKIVDAVTNVVMGYIIDRTHTKEGKARPWLLLSAPLLTITGILLFTVPSGSETVQVIWVMVSYNLFYSFAYTIFNMSHNLMVPLSTRNIT
;
A
#
# COMPACT_ATOMS: atom_id res chain seq x y z
N MET A 1 7.60 4.53 24.37
CA MET A 1 6.64 3.44 24.12
C MET A 1 7.25 2.51 23.07
N LYS A 2 7.45 1.22 23.41
CA LYS A 2 8.34 0.28 22.71
C LYS A 2 7.72 -0.24 21.39
N MET A 3 8.05 0.37 20.26
CA MET A 3 7.70 -0.15 18.91
C MET A 3 8.51 -1.40 18.52
N GLY A 4 9.60 -1.71 19.23
CA GLY A 4 10.49 -2.83 18.92
C GLY A 4 9.91 -4.22 19.19
N THR A 5 8.81 -4.34 19.93
CA THR A 5 8.32 -5.64 20.44
C THR A 5 7.33 -6.34 19.50
N LEU A 6 6.69 -5.60 18.58
CA LEU A 6 5.73 -6.20 17.62
C LEU A 6 6.41 -6.78 16.38
N LEU A 7 7.53 -6.18 15.95
CA LEU A 7 8.29 -6.60 14.77
C LEU A 7 9.29 -7.75 15.04
N ASP A 8 9.51 -8.13 16.31
CA ASP A 8 10.41 -9.22 16.72
C ASP A 8 9.68 -10.57 16.94
N ARG A 9 8.39 -10.66 16.55
CA ARG A 9 7.62 -11.91 16.62
C ARG A 9 8.18 -12.93 15.61
N LYS A 10 8.22 -14.22 16.01
CA LYS A 10 8.62 -15.38 15.19
C LYS A 10 7.98 -15.48 13.79
N LEU A 11 6.87 -14.77 13.54
CA LEU A 11 6.21 -14.67 12.23
C LEU A 11 7.04 -13.88 11.18
N PHE A 12 7.85 -12.92 11.62
CA PHE A 12 8.72 -12.12 10.73
C PHE A 12 10.14 -12.67 10.62
N GLN A 13 10.50 -13.68 11.41
CA GLN A 13 11.79 -14.35 11.31
C GLN A 13 11.74 -15.35 10.16
N SER A 14 12.41 -15.04 9.05
CA SER A 14 12.53 -15.99 7.97
C SER A 14 13.63 -16.97 8.33
N ARG A 15 13.32 -18.27 8.31
CA ARG A 15 14.32 -19.33 8.53
C ARG A 15 15.25 -19.54 7.33
N VAL A 16 15.44 -18.53 6.47
CA VAL A 16 16.26 -18.66 5.26
C VAL A 16 17.57 -17.90 5.50
N HIS A 17 18.56 -18.65 5.98
CA HIS A 17 19.94 -18.20 6.20
C HIS A 17 20.84 -18.39 4.97
N THR A 18 20.26 -18.72 3.81
CA THR A 18 21.01 -19.07 2.60
C THR A 18 21.17 -17.86 1.69
N ALA A 19 22.38 -17.64 1.17
CA ALA A 19 22.75 -16.52 0.31
C ALA A 19 22.11 -16.55 -1.09
N GLU A 20 21.48 -17.66 -1.48
CA GLU A 20 20.85 -17.85 -2.78
C GLU A 20 19.32 -17.90 -2.67
N VAL A 21 18.65 -17.00 -3.39
CA VAL A 21 17.19 -16.96 -3.51
C VAL A 21 16.71 -18.14 -4.37
N GLY A 22 15.91 -19.03 -3.81
CA GLY A 22 15.41 -20.21 -4.52
C GLY A 22 14.52 -19.82 -5.71
N ARG A 23 14.42 -20.68 -6.74
CA ARG A 23 13.55 -20.44 -7.92
C ARG A 23 12.10 -20.11 -7.52
N LYS A 24 11.56 -20.77 -6.51
CA LYS A 24 10.18 -20.53 -6.02
C LYS A 24 10.02 -19.15 -5.37
N GLU A 25 11.02 -18.68 -4.62
CA GLU A 25 10.99 -17.33 -4.02
C GLU A 25 11.14 -16.24 -5.08
N LYS A 26 11.96 -16.45 -6.12
CA LYS A 26 12.08 -15.51 -7.24
C LYS A 26 10.75 -15.35 -7.98
N TRP A 27 10.06 -16.46 -8.29
CA TRP A 27 8.79 -16.42 -9.01
C TRP A 27 7.63 -15.90 -8.14
N LEU A 28 7.45 -16.42 -6.92
CA LEU A 28 6.32 -16.07 -6.06
C LEU A 28 6.50 -14.70 -5.39
N GLY A 29 7.71 -14.41 -4.89
CA GLY A 29 7.98 -13.20 -4.12
C GLY A 29 8.39 -12.01 -4.98
N TYR A 30 9.30 -12.22 -5.94
CA TYR A 30 9.87 -11.13 -6.74
C TYR A 30 9.09 -10.83 -8.02
N LEU A 31 8.39 -11.80 -8.59
CA LEU A 31 7.62 -11.60 -9.83
C LEU A 31 6.12 -11.41 -9.53
N LEU A 32 5.50 -12.39 -8.87
CA LEU A 32 4.05 -12.37 -8.60
C LEU A 32 3.62 -11.29 -7.62
N GLY A 33 4.38 -11.04 -6.56
CA GLY A 33 4.07 -9.99 -5.57
C GLY A 33 3.99 -8.60 -6.20
N PRO A 34 5.06 -8.10 -6.84
CA PRO A 34 5.06 -6.82 -7.53
C PRO A 34 4.09 -6.76 -8.70
N ALA A 35 3.99 -7.82 -9.50
CA ALA A 35 3.01 -7.87 -10.58
C ALA A 35 1.57 -7.73 -10.05
N GLY A 36 1.22 -8.42 -8.96
CA GLY A 36 -0.10 -8.33 -8.34
C GLY A 36 -0.40 -6.93 -7.82
N ALA A 37 0.54 -6.29 -7.12
CA ALA A 37 0.37 -4.94 -6.60
C ALA A 37 0.24 -3.90 -7.72
N LEU A 38 1.03 -4.02 -8.79
CA LEU A 38 0.95 -3.14 -9.96
C LEU A 38 -0.36 -3.33 -10.73
N LEU A 39 -0.80 -4.57 -10.93
CA LEU A 39 -2.09 -4.87 -11.56
C LEU A 39 -3.25 -4.33 -10.75
N LEU A 40 -3.25 -4.52 -9.43
CA LEU A 40 -4.26 -3.97 -8.53
C LEU A 40 -4.31 -2.44 -8.65
N ASN A 41 -3.15 -1.78 -8.63
CA ASN A 41 -3.07 -0.33 -8.80
C ASN A 41 -3.60 0.14 -10.17
N ALA A 42 -3.31 -0.59 -11.25
CA ALA A 42 -3.81 -0.26 -12.59
C ALA A 42 -5.32 -0.42 -12.72
N VAL A 43 -5.88 -1.50 -12.15
CA VAL A 43 -7.33 -1.72 -12.09
C VAL A 43 -8.00 -0.63 -11.27
N LEU A 44 -7.46 -0.30 -10.10
CA LEU A 44 -8.03 0.77 -9.27
C LEU A 44 -7.94 2.13 -9.97
N ALA A 45 -6.82 2.48 -10.60
CA ALA A 45 -6.66 3.75 -11.30
C ALA A 45 -7.69 3.97 -12.41
N THR A 46 -8.11 2.90 -13.09
CA THR A 46 -9.09 2.97 -14.20
C THR A 46 -10.52 2.78 -13.72
N TYR A 47 -10.76 1.81 -12.83
CA TYR A 47 -12.10 1.42 -12.41
C TYR A 47 -12.68 2.28 -11.29
N LEU A 48 -11.86 2.87 -10.41
CA LEU A 48 -12.41 3.73 -9.33
C LEU A 48 -13.20 4.90 -9.89
N ASN A 49 -12.71 5.50 -10.96
CA ASN A 49 -13.37 6.66 -11.56
C ASN A 49 -14.78 6.28 -12.00
N VAL A 50 -14.89 5.19 -12.78
CA VAL A 50 -16.17 4.62 -13.24
C VAL A 50 -17.06 4.21 -12.06
N TYR A 51 -16.50 3.59 -11.02
CA TYR A 51 -17.26 3.20 -9.83
C TYR A 51 -17.84 4.42 -9.09
N TYR A 52 -17.09 5.51 -8.99
CA TYR A 52 -17.55 6.73 -8.32
C TYR A 52 -18.58 7.51 -9.16
N THR A 53 -18.47 7.49 -10.50
CA THR A 53 -19.42 8.17 -11.39
C THR A 53 -20.70 7.37 -11.60
N ASP A 54 -20.59 6.07 -11.88
CA ASP A 54 -21.70 5.29 -12.43
C ASP A 54 -22.43 4.49 -11.35
N VAL A 55 -21.70 3.99 -10.36
CA VAL A 55 -22.28 3.17 -9.27
C VAL A 55 -22.71 4.06 -8.11
N LEU A 56 -21.82 4.92 -7.60
CA LEU A 56 -22.14 5.79 -6.48
C LEU A 56 -22.84 7.09 -6.89
N LYS A 57 -22.85 7.42 -8.19
CA LYS A 57 -23.49 8.64 -8.75
C LYS A 57 -23.03 9.92 -8.04
N LEU A 58 -21.79 9.92 -7.55
CA LEU A 58 -21.17 11.06 -6.84
C LEU A 58 -20.96 12.26 -7.75
N THR A 59 -21.21 12.12 -9.06
CA THR A 59 -21.28 13.22 -10.03
C THR A 59 -22.28 14.31 -9.61
N ARG A 60 -23.30 13.99 -8.80
CA ARG A 60 -24.22 14.99 -8.22
C ARG A 60 -23.65 15.69 -6.99
N VAL A 61 -22.74 15.06 -6.25
CA VAL A 61 -22.09 15.63 -5.08
C VAL A 61 -21.20 16.79 -5.53
N TRP A 62 -21.51 18.00 -5.06
CA TRP A 62 -20.75 19.22 -5.37
C TRP A 62 -20.59 19.48 -6.88
N GLY A 63 -21.56 19.06 -7.71
CA GLY A 63 -21.52 19.27 -9.16
C GLY A 63 -20.35 18.59 -9.86
N GLY A 64 -19.86 17.46 -9.33
CA GLY A 64 -18.74 16.72 -9.88
C GLY A 64 -17.36 17.22 -9.42
N ALA A 65 -17.29 18.36 -8.72
CA ALA A 65 -16.03 18.89 -8.18
C ALA A 65 -15.40 17.95 -7.14
N PHE A 66 -16.21 17.16 -6.43
CA PHE A 66 -15.73 16.15 -5.48
C PHE A 66 -14.74 15.18 -6.12
N LEU A 67 -15.03 14.68 -7.32
CA LEU A 67 -14.19 13.70 -8.03
C LEU A 67 -12.84 14.25 -8.49
N VAL A 68 -12.69 15.57 -8.53
CA VAL A 68 -11.43 16.25 -8.90
C VAL A 68 -10.66 16.68 -7.65
N VAL A 69 -11.35 17.30 -6.69
CA VAL A 69 -10.72 17.88 -5.49
C VAL A 69 -10.26 16.78 -4.53
N PHE A 70 -11.06 15.72 -4.35
CA PHE A 70 -10.74 14.67 -3.40
C PHE A 70 -9.44 13.90 -3.73
N PRO A 71 -9.21 13.44 -4.98
CA PRO A 71 -7.95 12.80 -5.33
C PRO A 71 -6.74 13.73 -5.18
N ILE A 72 -6.88 15.02 -5.46
CA ILE A 72 -5.81 16.01 -5.29
C ILE A 72 -5.41 16.11 -3.82
N LEU A 73 -6.39 16.26 -2.92
CA LEU A 73 -6.13 16.30 -1.47
C LEU A 73 -5.49 15.00 -1.00
N SER A 74 -5.99 13.86 -1.47
CA SER A 74 -5.44 12.55 -1.12
C SER A 74 -4.01 12.38 -1.63
N LYS A 75 -3.64 12.96 -2.78
CA LYS A 75 -2.27 12.97 -3.29
C LYS A 75 -1.31 13.79 -2.42
N ILE A 76 -1.78 14.87 -1.82
CA ILE A 76 -0.99 15.64 -0.84
C ILE A 76 -0.73 14.79 0.41
N VAL A 77 -1.77 14.14 0.94
CA VAL A 77 -1.65 13.24 2.10
C VAL A 77 -0.73 12.06 1.79
N ASP A 78 -0.86 11.47 0.60
CA ASP A 78 0.02 10.41 0.09
C ASP A 78 1.48 10.88 0.04
N ALA A 79 1.76 12.07 -0.49
CA ALA A 79 3.11 12.63 -0.50
C ALA A 79 3.71 12.77 0.91
N VAL A 80 2.94 13.25 1.88
CA VAL A 80 3.39 13.35 3.29
C VAL A 80 3.63 11.95 3.87
N THR A 81 2.71 11.02 3.65
CA THR A 81 2.80 9.66 4.21
C THR A 81 3.97 8.89 3.61
N ASN A 82 4.27 9.11 2.33
CA ASN A 82 5.46 8.59 1.65
C ASN A 82 6.75 9.04 2.36
N VAL A 83 6.89 10.33 2.68
CA VAL A 83 8.07 10.86 3.41
C VAL A 83 8.16 10.26 4.82
N VAL A 84 7.05 10.23 5.55
CA VAL A 84 7.00 9.66 6.92
C VAL A 84 7.38 8.18 6.89
N MET A 85 6.86 7.43 5.93
CA MET A 85 7.14 6.00 5.80
C MET A 85 8.60 5.74 5.42
N GLY A 86 9.17 6.56 4.53
CA GLY A 86 10.60 6.50 4.21
C GLY A 86 11.47 6.67 5.47
N TYR A 87 11.15 7.68 6.29
CA TYR A 87 11.85 7.90 7.56
C TYR A 87 11.70 6.73 8.55
N ILE A 88 10.50 6.13 8.62
CA ILE A 88 10.24 4.96 9.47
C ILE A 88 11.08 3.77 9.00
N ILE A 89 11.12 3.48 7.70
CA ILE A 89 11.90 2.36 7.15
C ILE A 89 13.40 2.58 7.40
N ASP A 90 13.91 3.80 7.22
CA ASP A 90 15.31 4.11 7.45
C ASP A 90 15.76 3.90 8.91
N ARG A 91 14.88 4.23 9.86
CA ARG A 91 15.08 3.98 11.30
C ARG A 91 14.76 2.56 11.75
N THR A 92 14.18 1.73 10.89
CA THR A 92 13.85 0.33 11.25
C THR A 92 15.12 -0.52 11.20
N HIS A 93 15.67 -0.84 12.37
CA HIS A 93 16.77 -1.78 12.51
C HIS A 93 16.26 -3.15 12.97
N THR A 94 15.98 -4.03 12.00
CA THR A 94 15.52 -5.41 12.22
C THR A 94 16.54 -6.42 11.73
N LYS A 95 16.60 -7.59 12.37
CA LYS A 95 17.53 -8.69 12.04
C LYS A 95 17.43 -9.20 10.60
N GLU A 96 16.26 -9.02 9.97
CA GLU A 96 15.94 -9.46 8.60
C GLU A 96 16.15 -8.37 7.53
N GLY A 97 16.78 -7.24 7.90
CA GLY A 97 16.95 -6.07 7.03
C GLY A 97 15.83 -5.05 7.17
N LYS A 98 16.03 -3.85 6.61
CA LYS A 98 15.16 -2.67 6.84
C LYS A 98 13.82 -2.74 6.11
N ALA A 99 13.81 -3.17 4.85
CA ALA A 99 12.63 -3.11 3.97
C ALA A 99 11.74 -4.36 4.00
N ARG A 100 12.29 -5.52 4.42
CA ARG A 100 11.64 -6.82 4.27
C ARG A 100 10.43 -7.06 5.18
N PRO A 101 10.45 -6.67 6.48
CA PRO A 101 9.27 -6.80 7.35
C PRO A 101 8.07 -5.97 6.86
N TRP A 102 8.34 -4.77 6.33
CA TRP A 102 7.32 -3.87 5.80
C TRP A 102 6.72 -4.38 4.50
N LEU A 103 7.51 -5.01 3.63
CA LEU A 103 6.99 -5.68 2.44
C LEU A 103 6.04 -6.82 2.82
N LEU A 104 6.40 -7.68 3.77
CA LEU A 104 5.54 -8.79 4.23
C LEU A 104 4.26 -8.28 4.89
N LEU A 105 4.33 -7.18 5.64
CA LEU A 105 3.16 -6.55 6.26
C LEU A 105 2.24 -5.90 5.21
N SER A 106 2.79 -5.39 4.11
CA SER A 106 2.01 -4.71 3.08
C SER A 106 1.09 -5.65 2.30
N ALA A 107 1.44 -6.94 2.15
CA ALA A 107 0.64 -7.91 1.41
C ALA A 107 -0.79 -8.13 1.99
N PRO A 108 -0.96 -8.45 3.29
CA PRO A 108 -2.30 -8.54 3.88
C PRO A 108 -2.98 -7.17 3.95
N LEU A 109 -2.22 -6.08 4.16
CA LEU A 109 -2.77 -4.72 4.21
C LEU A 109 -3.41 -4.32 2.88
N LEU A 110 -2.71 -4.52 1.76
CA LEU A 110 -3.22 -4.23 0.41
C LEU A 110 -4.46 -5.07 0.08
N THR A 111 -4.48 -6.34 0.52
CA THR A 111 -5.62 -7.22 0.31
C THR A 111 -6.85 -6.73 1.07
N ILE A 112 -6.70 -6.42 2.37
CA ILE A 112 -7.82 -5.96 3.22
C ILE A 112 -8.34 -4.61 2.74
N THR A 113 -7.43 -3.66 2.48
CA THR A 113 -7.80 -2.31 2.04
C THR A 113 -8.40 -2.31 0.63
N GLY A 114 -7.93 -3.20 -0.25
CA GLY A 114 -8.52 -3.40 -1.57
C GLY A 114 -9.96 -3.93 -1.50
N ILE A 115 -10.25 -4.89 -0.61
CA ILE A 115 -11.63 -5.36 -0.39
C ILE A 115 -12.50 -4.23 0.18
N LEU A 116 -11.95 -3.43 1.09
CA LEU A 116 -12.65 -2.33 1.75
C LEU A 116 -13.08 -1.22 0.77
N LEU A 117 -12.29 -1.00 -0.30
CA LEU A 117 -12.62 -0.07 -1.39
C LEU A 117 -13.90 -0.46 -2.15
N PHE A 118 -14.17 -1.76 -2.29
CA PHE A 118 -15.35 -2.27 -2.99
C PHE A 118 -16.52 -2.58 -2.04
N THR A 119 -16.26 -2.69 -0.74
CA THR A 119 -17.29 -2.97 0.28
C THR A 119 -17.87 -1.66 0.79
N VAL A 120 -18.58 -0.92 -0.06
CA VAL A 120 -19.26 0.32 0.34
C VAL A 120 -20.61 -0.03 0.97
N PRO A 121 -20.90 0.41 2.21
CA PRO A 121 -22.20 0.18 2.82
C PRO A 121 -23.30 0.92 2.05
N SER A 122 -24.41 0.23 1.79
CA SER A 122 -25.63 0.81 1.22
C SER A 122 -26.33 1.70 2.26
N GLY A 123 -25.86 2.94 2.40
CA GLY A 123 -26.40 3.93 3.34
C GLY A 123 -26.67 5.28 2.70
N SER A 124 -26.79 6.32 3.54
CA SER A 124 -26.92 7.71 3.09
C SER A 124 -25.70 8.15 2.25
N GLU A 125 -25.92 9.05 1.29
CA GLU A 125 -24.88 9.63 0.42
C GLU A 125 -23.70 10.19 1.24
N THR A 126 -23.97 10.81 2.39
CA THR A 126 -22.91 11.30 3.31
C THR A 126 -22.05 10.18 3.87
N VAL A 127 -22.64 9.04 4.23
CA VAL A 127 -21.92 7.87 4.77
C VAL A 127 -21.05 7.24 3.68
N GLN A 128 -21.58 7.16 2.46
CA GLN A 128 -20.83 6.66 1.31
C GLN A 128 -19.63 7.56 0.98
N VAL A 129 -19.81 8.89 0.99
CA VAL A 129 -18.72 9.85 0.77
C VAL A 129 -17.62 9.69 1.82
N ILE A 130 -17.97 9.67 3.11
CA ILE A 130 -16.99 9.50 4.19
C ILE A 130 -16.26 8.16 4.06
N TRP A 131 -17.00 7.09 3.77
CA TRP A 131 -16.41 5.76 3.58
C TRP A 131 -15.41 5.74 2.44
N VAL A 132 -15.77 6.28 1.28
CA VAL A 132 -14.90 6.38 0.11
C VAL A 132 -13.63 7.17 0.43
N MET A 133 -13.75 8.29 1.15
CA MET A 133 -12.59 9.10 1.53
C MET A 133 -11.61 8.30 2.41
N VAL A 134 -12.15 7.58 3.40
CA VAL A 134 -11.36 6.78 4.34
C VAL A 134 -10.74 5.56 3.65
N SER A 135 -11.53 4.77 2.93
CA SER A 135 -11.05 3.55 2.26
C SER A 135 -10.00 3.86 1.20
N TYR A 136 -10.17 4.95 0.45
CA TYR A 136 -9.20 5.41 -0.54
C TYR A 136 -7.88 5.85 0.09
N ASN A 137 -7.91 6.67 1.15
CA ASN A 137 -6.68 7.08 1.84
C ASN A 137 -5.99 5.88 2.52
N LEU A 138 -6.75 4.95 3.08
CA LEU A 138 -6.19 3.77 3.71
C LEU A 138 -5.49 2.85 2.69
N PHE A 139 -6.05 2.74 1.48
CA PHE A 139 -5.40 2.00 0.40
C PHE A 139 -4.18 2.75 -0.15
N TYR A 140 -4.36 3.98 -0.65
CA TYR A 140 -3.31 4.71 -1.36
C TYR A 140 -2.24 5.26 -0.44
N SER A 141 -2.63 6.01 0.59
CA SER A 141 -1.67 6.69 1.46
C SER A 141 -1.03 5.76 2.49
N PHE A 142 -1.64 4.62 2.81
CA PHE A 142 -1.09 3.69 3.81
C PHE A 142 -0.59 2.39 3.18
N ALA A 143 -1.48 1.53 2.70
CA ALA A 143 -1.08 0.20 2.24
C ALA A 143 -0.16 0.24 1.01
N TYR A 144 -0.50 1.06 0.02
CA TYR A 144 0.29 1.21 -1.21
C TYR A 144 1.62 1.93 -0.97
N THR A 145 1.63 2.97 -0.14
CA THR A 145 2.86 3.65 0.30
C THR A 145 3.86 2.68 0.96
N ILE A 146 3.40 1.85 1.90
CA ILE A 146 4.25 0.87 2.59
C ILE A 146 4.84 -0.12 1.57
N PHE A 147 4.02 -0.63 0.65
CA PHE A 147 4.47 -1.53 -0.41
C PHE A 147 5.49 -0.86 -1.32
N ASN A 148 5.15 0.30 -1.89
CA ASN A 148 5.96 1.00 -2.87
C ASN A 148 7.30 1.45 -2.29
N MET A 149 7.32 2.01 -1.08
CA MET A 149 8.58 2.39 -0.43
C MET A 149 9.46 1.18 -0.11
N SER A 150 8.89 0.11 0.44
CA SER A 150 9.66 -1.09 0.77
C SER A 150 10.21 -1.77 -0.49
N HIS A 151 9.43 -1.80 -1.57
CA HIS A 151 9.84 -2.39 -2.84
C HIS A 151 10.95 -1.57 -3.52
N ASN A 152 10.81 -0.25 -3.58
CA ASN A 152 11.81 0.64 -4.18
C ASN A 152 13.14 0.61 -3.42
N LEU A 153 13.12 0.48 -2.08
CA LEU A 153 14.34 0.37 -1.27
C LEU A 153 15.02 -1.00 -1.38
N MET A 154 14.29 -2.05 -1.78
CA MET A 154 14.87 -3.38 -1.97
C MET A 154 15.86 -3.45 -3.14
N VAL A 155 15.63 -2.68 -4.20
CA VAL A 155 16.50 -2.61 -5.38
C VAL A 155 17.92 -2.09 -5.03
N PRO A 156 18.09 -0.88 -4.45
CA PRO A 156 19.40 -0.37 -4.10
C PRO A 156 20.07 -1.14 -2.96
N LEU A 157 19.29 -1.69 -2.02
CA LEU A 157 19.85 -2.53 -0.93
C LEU A 157 20.36 -3.89 -1.44
N SER A 158 19.86 -4.37 -2.58
CA SER A 158 20.34 -5.61 -3.21
C SER A 158 21.61 -5.40 -4.03
N THR A 159 21.91 -4.18 -4.46
CA THR A 159 23.12 -3.85 -5.22
C THR A 159 24.24 -3.43 -4.28
N ARG A 160 25.27 -4.27 -4.13
CA ARG A 160 26.48 -3.98 -3.33
C ARG A 160 27.47 -3.03 -3.99
N ASN A 161 27.25 -2.61 -5.24
CA ASN A 161 28.12 -1.69 -5.96
C ASN A 161 27.51 -0.29 -5.99
N ILE A 162 27.83 0.49 -4.96
CA ILE A 162 27.85 1.95 -5.06
C ILE A 162 29.32 2.34 -5.27
N THR A 163 29.69 2.54 -6.54
CA THR A 163 30.84 3.38 -6.89
C THR A 163 30.48 4.84 -6.68
#